data_AF-A0A067BY35-F1
#
_entry.id   AF-A0A067BY35-F1
#
_cell.length_a   1.000
_cell.length_b   1.000
_cell.length_c   1.000
_cell.angle_alpha   90.00
_cell.angle_beta   90.00
_cell.angle_gamma   90.00
#
_symmetry.space_group_name_H-M   'P 1'
#
loop_
_entity.id
_entity.type
_entity.pdbx_description
1 polymer ?
#
loop_
_entity_poly.entity_id
_entity_poly.type
_entity_poly.pdbx_seq_one_letter_code
_entity_poly.pdbx_strand_id
1 'polypeptide(L)'
;MQKKTILILVSLLVAVAVAVVLAVTLSGGKTTDAKDGAGTDKNATPAPASSQKNWGTHFFENGGGGGIVTESSTEGKNKFIDPIWVAGGNPYGFMELSFSKDWLKVQFASFDKSWNFGGFNLAATTRGGVAKGHCWYIPRIPGTPGIKCKDSFDGPIGAPSV
;
A
#
# COMPACT_ATOMS: atom_id res chain seq x y z
N MET A 1 -40.50 31.38 -22.23
CA MET A 1 -39.04 31.55 -22.41
C MET A 1 -38.20 30.88 -21.32
N GLN A 2 -38.65 30.86 -20.05
CA GLN A 2 -37.89 30.38 -18.89
C GLN A 2 -37.35 28.93 -18.95
N LYS A 3 -38.12 27.96 -19.47
CA LYS A 3 -37.70 26.54 -19.55
C LYS A 3 -36.55 26.28 -20.52
N LYS A 4 -36.51 26.99 -21.67
CA LYS A 4 -35.43 26.86 -22.66
C LYS A 4 -34.13 27.48 -22.14
N THR A 5 -34.22 28.59 -21.40
CA THR A 5 -33.05 29.22 -20.77
C THR A 5 -32.43 28.34 -19.67
N ILE A 6 -33.25 27.67 -18.86
CA ILE A 6 -32.76 26.73 -17.83
C ILE A 6 -32.04 25.53 -18.46
N LEU A 7 -32.61 24.95 -19.52
CA LEU A 7 -31.98 23.83 -20.23
C LEU A 7 -30.61 24.20 -20.83
N ILE A 8 -30.48 25.40 -21.39
CA ILE A 8 -29.21 25.90 -21.94
C ILE A 8 -28.17 26.12 -20.83
N LEU A 9 -28.58 26.70 -19.70
CA LEU A 9 -27.66 26.92 -18.56
C LEU A 9 -27.18 25.61 -17.94
N VAL A 10 -28.06 24.63 -17.78
CA VAL A 10 -27.70 23.31 -17.22
C VAL A 10 -26.76 22.56 -18.18
N SER A 11 -27.01 22.60 -19.49
CA SER A 11 -26.14 21.95 -20.47
C SER A 11 -24.76 22.62 -20.57
N LEU A 12 -24.67 23.95 -20.47
CA LEU A 12 -23.38 24.64 -20.39
C LEU A 12 -22.58 24.27 -19.14
N LEU A 13 -23.25 24.22 -17.97
CA LEU A 13 -22.62 23.85 -16.71
C LEU A 13 -22.05 22.42 -16.74
N VAL A 14 -22.80 21.47 -17.31
CA VAL A 14 -22.33 20.09 -17.46
C VAL A 14 -21.13 20.01 -18.42
N ALA A 15 -21.15 20.74 -19.54
CA ALA A 15 -20.04 20.74 -20.49
C ALA A 15 -18.74 21.30 -19.89
N VAL A 16 -18.83 22.38 -19.11
CA VAL A 16 -17.66 22.96 -18.42
C VAL A 16 -17.11 22.01 -17.35
N ALA A 17 -17.98 21.36 -16.57
CA ALA A 17 -17.55 20.40 -15.56
C ALA A 17 -16.79 19.21 -16.18
N VAL A 18 -17.29 18.67 -17.30
CA VAL A 18 -16.64 17.57 -18.02
C VAL A 18 -15.27 17.99 -18.57
N ALA A 19 -15.15 19.19 -19.14
CA ALA A 19 -13.89 19.69 -19.70
C ALA A 19 -12.80 19.88 -18.63
N VAL A 20 -13.17 20.35 -17.43
CA VAL A 20 -12.22 20.53 -16.31
C VAL A 20 -11.71 19.17 -15.81
N VAL A 21 -12.60 18.19 -15.63
CA VAL A 21 -12.21 16.84 -15.21
C VAL A 21 -11.25 16.22 -16.21
N LEU A 22 -11.54 16.35 -17.52
CA LEU A 22 -10.69 15.81 -18.57
C LEU A 22 -9.29 16.46 -18.58
N ALA A 23 -9.21 17.78 -18.42
CA ALA A 23 -7.95 18.52 -18.37
C ALA A 23 -7.08 18.14 -17.15
N VAL A 24 -7.71 17.86 -16.00
CA VAL A 24 -7.00 17.40 -14.80
C VAL A 24 -6.49 15.96 -14.97
N THR A 25 -7.25 15.09 -15.65
CA THR A 25 -6.79 13.71 -15.90
C THR A 25 -5.68 13.60 -16.94
N LEU A 26 -5.60 14.53 -17.90
CA LEU A 26 -4.63 14.49 -19.00
C LEU A 26 -3.32 15.25 -18.73
N SER A 27 -3.24 16.04 -17.65
CA SER A 27 -2.04 16.82 -17.31
C SER A 27 -1.03 16.07 -16.42
N GLY A 28 -1.31 14.82 -16.06
CA GLY A 28 -0.39 13.94 -15.34
C GLY A 28 0.61 13.25 -16.27
N GLY A 29 1.79 13.85 -16.46
CA GLY A 29 3.01 13.12 -16.82
C GLY A 29 3.71 13.59 -18.08
N LYS A 30 4.73 14.43 -17.93
CA LYS A 30 5.81 14.59 -18.90
C LYS A 30 7.10 14.09 -18.25
N THR A 31 7.43 12.83 -18.51
CA THR A 31 8.68 12.20 -18.04
C THR A 31 9.78 12.55 -19.03
N THR A 32 10.84 13.22 -18.57
CA THR A 32 12.07 13.41 -19.32
C THR A 32 13.07 12.31 -18.94
N ASP A 33 13.42 11.47 -19.90
CA ASP A 33 14.44 10.44 -19.77
C ASP A 33 15.82 11.06 -19.60
N ALA A 34 16.54 10.66 -18.55
CA ALA A 34 17.98 10.88 -18.43
C ALA A 34 18.63 9.51 -18.15
N LYS A 35 19.43 9.05 -19.13
CA LYS A 35 20.36 7.94 -19.01
C LYS A 35 21.54 8.38 -18.15
N ASP A 36 22.04 7.53 -17.27
CA ASP A 36 23.46 7.58 -16.87
C ASP A 36 23.98 6.19 -16.50
N GLY A 37 25.22 5.94 -16.95
CA GLY A 37 25.81 4.62 -17.14
C GLY A 37 26.28 3.91 -15.88
N ALA A 38 26.33 2.58 -15.99
CA ALA A 38 26.89 1.69 -14.99
C ALA A 38 28.42 1.60 -15.14
N GLY A 39 29.13 2.12 -14.14
CA GLY A 39 30.50 1.70 -13.80
C GLY A 39 30.43 0.62 -12.73
N THR A 40 31.02 -0.54 -13.03
CA THR A 40 31.20 -1.67 -12.12
C THR A 40 32.20 -1.35 -11.01
N ASP A 41 31.91 -1.74 -9.76
CA ASP A 41 32.94 -2.20 -8.84
C ASP A 41 32.41 -3.25 -7.85
N LYS A 42 33.32 -4.20 -7.56
CA LYS A 42 33.08 -5.50 -6.95
C LYS A 42 33.30 -5.45 -5.44
N ASN A 43 32.56 -6.32 -4.75
CA ASN A 43 32.92 -6.94 -3.47
C ASN A 43 32.80 -6.09 -2.20
N ALA A 44 31.57 -5.89 -1.73
CA ALA A 44 31.27 -5.64 -0.33
C ALA A 44 30.10 -6.53 0.12
N THR A 45 30.27 -7.23 1.25
CA THR A 45 29.22 -7.98 1.93
C THR A 45 27.99 -7.07 2.12
N PRO A 46 26.76 -7.45 1.71
CA PRO A 46 25.61 -6.59 1.90
C PRO A 46 25.27 -6.56 3.40
N ALA A 47 25.62 -5.48 4.08
CA ALA A 47 24.83 -5.05 5.23
C ALA A 47 23.39 -4.80 4.75
N PRO A 48 22.35 -5.11 5.53
CA PRO A 48 20.98 -4.86 5.11
C PRO A 48 20.84 -3.37 4.82
N ALA A 49 20.59 -3.03 3.56
CA ALA A 49 20.43 -1.67 3.11
C ALA A 49 19.25 -1.06 3.87
N SER A 50 19.59 -0.08 4.70
CA SER A 50 18.64 0.76 5.39
C SER A 50 17.76 1.46 4.35
N SER A 51 16.45 1.27 4.45
CA SER A 51 15.41 2.00 3.70
C SER A 51 15.30 3.49 4.07
N GLN A 52 16.41 4.10 4.47
CA GLN A 52 16.53 5.45 4.98
C GLN A 52 17.36 6.25 3.99
N LYS A 53 16.77 6.69 2.86
CA LYS A 53 17.33 7.85 2.18
C LYS A 53 16.81 9.12 2.84
N ASN A 54 17.44 9.49 3.95
CA ASN A 54 17.51 10.81 4.59
C ASN A 54 16.24 11.48 5.14
N TRP A 55 15.07 10.87 5.13
CA TRP A 55 13.85 11.54 5.63
C TRP A 55 13.49 11.22 7.09
N GLY A 56 14.10 10.19 7.68
CA GLY A 56 13.71 9.75 9.02
C GLY A 56 12.27 9.25 9.10
N THR A 57 11.70 8.85 7.96
CA THR A 57 10.29 8.48 7.79
C THR A 57 10.17 7.01 7.43
N HIS A 58 9.22 6.31 8.07
CA HIS A 58 8.85 4.96 7.71
C HIS A 58 7.60 4.98 6.82
N PHE A 59 7.62 4.22 5.72
CA PHE A 59 6.50 4.09 4.81
C PHE A 59 5.78 2.76 5.04
N PHE A 60 4.46 2.82 5.21
CA PHE A 60 3.58 1.66 5.25
C PHE A 60 2.47 1.88 4.25
N GLU A 61 2.36 0.96 3.31
CA GLU A 61 1.23 0.91 2.40
C GLU A 61 0.24 -0.12 2.94
N ASN A 62 -0.95 0.36 3.30
CA ASN A 62 -2.10 -0.52 3.45
C ASN A 62 -2.83 -0.46 2.11
N GLY A 63 -2.85 -1.57 1.36
CA GLY A 63 -3.41 -1.65 0.01
C GLY A 63 -4.88 -1.21 -0.07
N GLY A 64 -5.50 -1.30 -1.24
CA GLY A 64 -6.77 -0.59 -1.50
C GLY A 64 -8.04 -1.14 -0.83
N GLY A 65 -7.93 -1.95 0.22
CA GLY A 65 -8.97 -2.23 1.21
C GLY A 65 -10.43 -2.30 0.71
N GLY A 66 -10.95 -3.52 0.54
CA GLY A 66 -12.39 -3.79 0.70
C GLY A 66 -13.36 -3.25 -0.36
N GLY A 67 -13.01 -3.17 -1.65
CA GLY A 67 -14.07 -2.97 -2.65
C GLY A 67 -13.67 -2.62 -4.09
N ILE A 68 -12.39 -2.35 -4.38
CA ILE A 68 -11.93 -2.06 -5.73
C ILE A 68 -10.87 -3.08 -6.15
N VAL A 69 -10.86 -3.42 -7.44
CA VAL A 69 -9.79 -4.23 -8.05
C VAL A 69 -8.50 -3.46 -7.87
N THR A 70 -7.73 -3.83 -6.87
CA THR A 70 -6.39 -3.30 -6.65
C THR A 70 -5.42 -4.13 -7.46
N GLU A 71 -4.54 -3.48 -8.21
CA GLU A 71 -3.36 -4.14 -8.74
C GLU A 71 -2.57 -4.78 -7.58
N SER A 72 -1.92 -5.92 -7.85
CA SER A 72 -1.09 -6.61 -6.87
C SER A 72 -0.13 -5.65 -6.17
N SER A 73 0.14 -5.86 -4.88
CA SER A 73 1.13 -5.04 -4.17
C SER A 73 2.45 -5.10 -4.92
N THR A 74 3.01 -3.93 -5.25
CA THR A 74 4.37 -3.86 -5.80
C THR A 74 5.35 -3.67 -4.65
N GLU A 75 6.63 -3.95 -4.88
CA GLU A 75 7.67 -3.65 -3.88
C GLU A 75 7.89 -2.14 -3.71
N GLY A 76 7.34 -1.29 -4.57
CA GLY A 76 7.47 0.17 -4.47
C GLY A 76 8.91 0.69 -4.54
N LYS A 77 9.88 -0.18 -4.88
CA LYS A 77 11.31 0.12 -4.88
C LYS A 77 11.65 1.23 -5.86
N ASN A 78 12.32 2.26 -5.38
CA ASN A 78 12.79 3.37 -6.20
C ASN A 78 14.02 4.04 -5.56
N LYS A 79 14.54 5.13 -6.15
CA LYS A 79 15.73 5.83 -5.64
C LYS A 79 15.58 6.46 -4.25
N PHE A 80 14.37 6.48 -3.69
CA PHE A 80 14.03 7.04 -2.37
C PHE A 80 13.54 5.98 -1.37
N ILE A 81 12.99 4.87 -1.86
CA ILE A 81 12.37 3.82 -1.03
C ILE A 81 13.04 2.49 -1.34
N ASP A 82 13.63 1.88 -0.32
CA ASP A 82 14.06 0.48 -0.36
C ASP A 82 13.10 -0.34 0.52
N PRO A 83 12.34 -1.29 -0.03
CA PRO A 83 11.33 -2.01 0.73
C PRO A 83 11.95 -3.00 1.72
N ILE A 84 11.38 -3.05 2.94
CA ILE A 84 11.76 -4.04 3.97
C ILE A 84 10.89 -5.29 3.88
N TRP A 85 9.61 -5.13 3.49
CA TRP A 85 8.65 -6.21 3.43
C TRP A 85 7.48 -5.87 2.50
N VAL A 86 6.94 -6.90 1.86
CA VAL A 86 5.71 -6.89 1.06
C VAL A 86 4.91 -8.14 1.40
N ALA A 87 3.58 -8.03 1.46
CA ALA A 87 2.72 -9.16 1.76
C ALA A 87 2.79 -10.22 0.64
N GLY A 88 3.24 -11.43 0.99
CA GLY A 88 3.26 -12.56 0.07
C GLY A 88 1.84 -13.05 -0.25
N GLY A 89 1.54 -13.24 -1.54
CA GLY A 89 0.25 -13.81 -1.99
C GLY A 89 -0.90 -12.81 -2.11
N ASN A 90 -0.65 -11.49 -2.01
CA ASN A 90 -1.64 -10.43 -2.10
C ASN A 90 -2.90 -10.63 -1.22
N PRO A 91 -2.74 -10.95 0.07
CA PRO A 91 -3.88 -11.22 0.93
C PRO A 91 -4.66 -9.95 1.27
N TYR A 92 -5.94 -10.14 1.59
CA TYR A 92 -6.72 -9.10 2.27
C TYR A 92 -6.19 -8.91 3.69
N GLY A 93 -5.97 -7.67 4.11
CA GLY A 93 -5.53 -7.40 5.47
C GLY A 93 -5.58 -5.92 5.81
N PHE A 94 -5.10 -5.62 7.01
CA PHE A 94 -5.00 -4.27 7.53
C PHE A 94 -3.78 -4.15 8.46
N MET A 95 -3.34 -2.91 8.70
CA MET A 95 -2.26 -2.62 9.63
C MET A 95 -2.82 -2.28 11.01
N GLU A 96 -2.39 -2.99 12.04
CA GLU A 96 -2.62 -2.63 13.43
C GLU A 96 -1.47 -1.76 13.93
N LEU A 97 -1.84 -0.67 14.62
CA LEU A 97 -0.90 0.28 15.19
C LEU A 97 -1.03 0.24 16.71
N SER A 98 0.08 0.01 17.42
CA SER A 98 0.15 0.10 18.87
C SER A 98 1.22 1.10 19.28
N PHE A 99 0.86 2.06 20.12
CA PHE A 99 1.71 3.17 20.52
C PHE A 99 2.16 3.02 21.97
N SER A 100 3.39 3.45 22.23
CA SER A 100 3.94 3.67 23.57
C SER A 100 4.69 4.99 23.58
N LYS A 101 5.26 5.36 24.74
CA LYS A 101 6.07 6.57 24.85
C LYS A 101 7.28 6.56 23.91
N ASP A 102 7.88 5.40 23.69
CA ASP A 102 9.16 5.28 23.00
C ASP A 102 9.08 4.54 21.66
N TRP A 103 7.97 3.85 21.40
CA TRP A 103 7.83 2.96 20.24
C TRP A 103 6.43 3.00 19.62
N LEU A 104 6.39 2.93 18.29
CA LEU A 104 5.23 2.51 17.50
C LEU A 104 5.46 1.08 17.01
N LYS A 105 4.56 0.16 17.32
CA LYS A 105 4.48 -1.18 16.70
C LYS A 105 3.50 -1.12 15.53
N VAL A 106 3.93 -1.53 14.36
CA VAL A 106 3.08 -1.75 13.18
C VAL A 106 3.03 -3.25 12.91
N GLN A 107 1.83 -3.81 12.79
CA GLN A 107 1.61 -5.23 12.63
C GLN A 107 0.60 -5.48 11.51
N PHE A 108 1.00 -6.19 10.47
CA PHE A 108 0.07 -6.67 9.46
C PHE A 108 -0.83 -7.75 10.06
N ALA A 109 -2.14 -7.61 9.88
CA ALA A 109 -3.15 -8.56 10.31
C ALA A 109 -4.02 -8.97 9.12
N SER A 110 -4.38 -10.25 9.09
CA SER A 110 -5.18 -10.84 8.03
C SER A 110 -6.04 -11.99 8.58
N PHE A 111 -6.80 -12.67 7.73
CA PHE A 111 -7.59 -13.83 8.13
C PHE A 111 -6.69 -15.00 8.52
N ASP A 112 -7.13 -15.75 9.54
CA ASP A 112 -6.50 -17.02 9.86
C ASP A 112 -6.94 -18.15 8.91
N LYS A 113 -6.41 -19.35 9.14
CA LYS A 113 -6.64 -20.51 8.28
C LYS A 113 -8.06 -21.07 8.35
N SER A 114 -8.88 -20.62 9.31
CA SER A 114 -10.27 -21.08 9.48
C SER A 114 -11.27 -20.26 8.66
N TRP A 115 -10.82 -19.16 8.06
CA TRP A 115 -11.60 -18.37 7.13
C TRP A 115 -11.67 -19.01 5.73
N ASN A 116 -12.86 -19.03 5.14
CA ASN A 116 -13.10 -19.46 3.77
C ASN A 116 -14.11 -18.55 3.09
N PHE A 117 -13.83 -18.17 1.84
CA PHE A 117 -14.76 -17.42 1.00
C PHE A 117 -15.59 -18.36 0.14
N GLY A 118 -16.88 -18.48 0.44
CA GLY A 118 -17.82 -19.35 -0.29
C GLY A 118 -18.26 -18.83 -1.66
N GLY A 119 -17.61 -17.78 -2.19
CA GLY A 119 -18.02 -17.11 -3.43
C GLY A 119 -19.41 -16.50 -3.31
N PHE A 120 -20.28 -16.78 -4.27
CA PHE A 120 -21.68 -16.34 -4.25
C PHE A 120 -22.56 -17.12 -3.26
N ASN A 121 -22.04 -18.18 -2.65
CA ASN A 121 -22.74 -18.93 -1.61
C ASN A 121 -22.31 -18.43 -0.23
N LEU A 122 -23.11 -17.52 0.32
CA LEU A 122 -22.87 -16.97 1.66
C LEU A 122 -22.89 -18.07 2.74
N ALA A 123 -23.71 -19.12 2.60
CA ALA A 123 -23.77 -20.21 3.56
C ALA A 123 -22.51 -21.09 3.56
N ALA A 124 -21.73 -21.07 2.47
CA ALA A 124 -20.44 -21.75 2.39
C ALA A 124 -19.26 -20.88 2.88
N THR A 125 -19.53 -19.62 3.28
CA THR A 125 -18.51 -18.73 3.84
C THR A 125 -18.33 -19.03 5.32
N THR A 126 -17.10 -19.33 5.75
CA THR A 126 -16.78 -19.52 7.16
C THR A 126 -16.10 -18.28 7.71
N ARG A 127 -16.58 -17.80 8.86
CA ARG A 127 -15.87 -16.78 9.63
C ARG A 127 -14.66 -17.45 10.28
N GLY A 128 -13.48 -16.90 10.02
CA GLY A 128 -12.28 -17.25 10.77
C GLY A 128 -11.93 -16.21 11.83
N GLY A 129 -10.78 -16.39 12.46
CA GLY A 129 -10.14 -15.41 13.32
C GLY A 129 -9.12 -14.55 12.58
N VAL A 130 -8.16 -14.01 13.35
CA VAL A 130 -7.13 -13.08 12.86
C VAL A 130 -5.75 -13.72 12.98
N ALA A 131 -5.03 -13.81 11.87
CA ALA A 131 -3.61 -14.12 11.82
C ALA A 131 -2.77 -12.84 11.85
N LYS A 132 -1.63 -12.90 12.55
CA LYS A 132 -0.64 -11.82 12.61
C LYS A 132 0.54 -12.15 11.69
N GLY A 133 0.89 -11.20 10.84
CA GLY A 133 1.95 -11.33 9.84
C GLY A 133 3.21 -10.53 10.21
N HIS A 134 3.71 -9.77 9.24
CA HIS A 134 4.88 -8.93 9.42
C HIS A 134 4.68 -7.89 10.51
N CYS A 135 5.73 -7.69 11.30
CA CYS A 135 5.71 -6.83 12.46
C CYS A 135 7.01 -6.02 12.59
N TRP A 136 6.84 -4.73 12.85
CA TRP A 136 7.92 -3.77 12.90
C TRP A 136 7.76 -2.78 14.04
N TYR A 137 8.83 -2.53 14.80
CA TYR A 137 8.91 -1.46 15.79
C TYR A 137 9.64 -0.26 15.22
N ILE A 138 9.10 0.92 15.47
CA ILE A 138 9.65 2.22 15.08
C ILE A 138 9.97 2.98 16.36
N PRO A 139 11.24 3.33 16.59
CA PRO A 139 11.62 4.16 17.73
C PRO A 139 11.14 5.59 17.54
N ARG A 140 10.86 6.28 18.65
CA ARG A 140 10.55 7.71 18.65
C ARG A 140 11.68 8.58 18.08
N ILE A 141 12.93 8.10 18.15
CA ILE A 141 14.12 8.85 17.76
C ILE A 141 14.17 8.95 16.22
N PRO A 142 14.03 10.15 15.63
CA PRO A 142 14.03 10.31 14.18
C PRO A 142 15.31 9.78 13.54
N GLY A 143 15.19 9.15 12.36
CA GLY A 143 16.32 8.59 11.62
C GLY A 143 16.90 7.30 12.21
N THR A 144 16.38 6.81 13.33
CA THR A 144 16.80 5.51 13.87
C THR A 144 16.10 4.40 13.10
N PRO A 145 16.83 3.36 12.63
CA PRO A 145 16.22 2.21 12.00
C PRO A 145 15.21 1.55 12.94
N GLY A 146 14.10 1.10 12.39
CA GLY A 146 13.19 0.24 13.13
C GLY A 146 13.74 -1.18 13.25
N ILE A 147 13.06 -2.00 14.04
CA ILE A 147 13.47 -3.38 14.30
C ILE A 147 12.30 -4.34 14.08
N LYS A 148 12.58 -5.51 13.51
CA LYS A 148 11.60 -6.58 13.34
C LYS A 148 11.16 -7.13 14.70
N CYS A 149 9.86 -7.40 14.86
CA CYS A 149 9.38 -8.05 16.08
C CYS A 149 9.81 -9.52 16.11
N LYS A 150 10.02 -10.07 17.31
CA LYS A 150 10.40 -11.48 17.51
C LYS A 150 9.33 -12.47 17.03
N ASP A 151 8.07 -12.07 17.13
CA ASP A 151 6.87 -12.82 16.74
C ASP A 151 6.40 -12.52 15.31
N SER A 152 7.17 -11.75 14.54
CA SER A 152 6.86 -11.44 13.14
C SER A 152 6.84 -12.70 12.27
N PHE A 153 5.76 -12.89 11.52
CA PHE A 153 5.64 -13.94 10.51
C PHE A 153 5.49 -13.32 9.12
N ASP A 154 6.53 -13.46 8.28
CA ASP A 154 6.55 -12.83 6.95
C ASP A 154 6.06 -13.78 5.84
N GLY A 155 5.61 -14.98 6.21
CA GLY A 155 5.03 -15.94 5.28
C GLY A 155 3.59 -15.60 4.86
N PRO A 156 3.02 -16.36 3.91
CA PRO A 156 1.66 -16.13 3.46
C PRO A 156 0.65 -16.36 4.59
N ILE A 157 -0.22 -15.38 4.81
CA ILE A 157 -1.40 -15.43 5.68
C ILE A 157 -2.60 -14.87 4.91
N GLY A 158 -3.83 -15.14 5.34
CA GLY A 158 -5.02 -14.56 4.70
C GLY A 158 -5.46 -15.18 3.38
N ALA A 159 -4.73 -16.16 2.86
CA ALA A 159 -5.20 -16.96 1.74
C ALA A 159 -6.31 -17.91 2.24
N PRO A 160 -7.40 -18.10 1.47
CA PRO A 160 -8.41 -19.09 1.81
C PRO A 160 -7.78 -20.49 1.88
N SER A 161 -8.31 -21.34 2.76
CA SER A 161 -7.98 -22.77 2.77
C SER A 161 -8.37 -23.36 1.41
N VAL A 162 -7.39 -23.87 0.66
CA VAL A 162 -7.65 -24.67 -0.56
C VAL A 162 -8.25 -26.03 -0.23
#